data_AF-A0A7X6SZ50-F1
#
_entry.id   AF-A0A7X6SZ50-F1
#
_cell.length_a   1.000
_cell.length_b   1.000
_cell.length_c   1.000
_cell.angle_alpha   90.00
_cell.angle_beta   90.00
_cell.angle_gamma   90.00
#
_symmetry.space_group_name_H-M   'P 1'
#
loop_
_entity.id
_entity.type
_entity.pdbx_description
1 polymer ?
#
loop_
_entity_poly.entity_id
_entity_poly.type
_entity_poly.pdbx_seq_one_letter_code
_entity_poly.pdbx_strand_id
1 'polypeptide(L)'
;MNLAPLLNNLITSGRALTDPDTLQKHKALNIFHVVLIIIAPAAGLFFRISTGDSLLLYASIAAAILMAAGIFFLRKTGDILFCGNYAIFILWALISIISWRSGAISIDGIINPSWILNAGLILFAIFLNGYFSGTVWAALTFIQTGAIIFLFRKGHLFSSTIPPEIAATYYMGTYLISLLIILLFAFLFEKEKSEAMLREQGKSQTIRESKKYMDDIFDRYPLPTFILDKQHRVIQWNRACTEISGISGEDVLGKRVWEGFYMSGQEKSMADIMLEDIALISGLYKEEIVSSDSGWFELSTSLPGLHGGTRVIITAAPVYDDNGDIRGAIQTIQEMKHIQIEDGVQDYLDESFPRAVFKMDVKGKITFWNRACTELFGFDENEMTGQAPLDIVEKNYHYLFKSIFVKAFKGESFPDQELMYVSKQNNPVYVIARIFSCHNPEKELEECVFINTDITAIQLKALRLKQLLLDSREKYQALSEEHDLLKKNLSSFIRKKDSQQAG
;
A
#
# COMPACT_ATOMS: atom_id res chain seq x y z
N MET A 1 15.27 -28.04 -29.31
CA MET A 1 15.76 -27.47 -28.02
C MET A 1 15.36 -26.01 -27.99
N ASN A 2 14.51 -25.59 -27.05
CA ASN A 2 13.99 -24.23 -27.02
C ASN A 2 15.12 -23.29 -26.53
N LEU A 3 15.76 -22.56 -27.47
CA LEU A 3 16.91 -21.68 -27.20
C LEU A 3 16.51 -20.39 -26.47
N ALA A 4 15.23 -20.00 -26.53
CA ALA A 4 14.70 -18.79 -25.94
C ALA A 4 14.99 -18.61 -24.43
N PRO A 5 14.76 -19.60 -23.54
CA PRO A 5 15.08 -19.47 -22.11
C PRO A 5 16.60 -19.37 -21.83
N LEU A 6 17.44 -20.09 -22.59
CA LEU A 6 18.90 -20.00 -22.48
C LEU A 6 19.41 -18.63 -22.92
N LEU A 7 18.87 -18.09 -24.02
CA LEU A 7 19.20 -16.77 -24.53
C LEU A 7 18.73 -15.68 -23.55
N ASN A 8 17.51 -15.81 -23.01
CA ASN A 8 16.98 -14.86 -22.04
C ASN A 8 17.82 -14.85 -20.76
N ASN A 9 18.19 -16.03 -20.24
CA ASN A 9 19.08 -16.16 -19.08
C ASN A 9 20.48 -15.58 -19.37
N LEU A 10 20.99 -15.76 -20.60
CA LEU A 10 22.26 -15.17 -21.01
C LEU A 10 22.20 -13.64 -21.06
N ILE A 11 21.11 -13.09 -21.56
CA ILE A 11 20.89 -11.65 -21.70
C ILE A 11 20.60 -10.98 -20.35
N THR A 12 19.94 -11.67 -19.40
CA THR A 12 19.63 -11.14 -18.06
C THR A 12 20.66 -11.49 -16.98
N SER A 13 21.74 -12.19 -17.34
CA SER A 13 22.72 -12.72 -16.37
C SER A 13 22.11 -13.61 -15.27
N GLY A 14 20.95 -14.21 -15.53
CA GLY A 14 20.25 -15.06 -14.57
C GLY A 14 19.66 -14.34 -13.35
N ARG A 15 19.65 -13.00 -13.32
CA ARG A 15 19.04 -12.22 -12.24
C ARG A 15 17.61 -11.82 -12.61
N ALA A 16 16.65 -12.18 -11.75
CA ALA A 16 15.34 -11.57 -11.71
C ALA A 16 15.46 -10.25 -10.92
N LEU A 17 16.01 -9.21 -11.55
CA LEU A 17 16.07 -7.88 -10.94
C LEU A 17 14.65 -7.31 -10.82
N THR A 18 14.32 -6.78 -9.65
CA THR A 18 13.02 -6.13 -9.35
C THR A 18 12.90 -4.75 -9.98
N ASP A 19 14.03 -4.09 -10.27
CA ASP A 19 14.08 -2.78 -10.91
C ASP A 19 14.25 -2.90 -12.45
N PRO A 20 13.29 -2.38 -13.25
CA PRO A 20 13.32 -2.46 -14.71
C PRO A 20 14.54 -1.78 -15.35
N ASP A 21 15.04 -0.69 -14.75
CA ASP A 21 16.10 0.13 -15.34
C ASP A 21 17.46 -0.53 -15.22
N THR A 22 17.78 -1.06 -14.04
CA THR A 22 18.97 -1.90 -13.88
C THR A 22 18.91 -3.14 -14.76
N LEU A 23 17.75 -3.78 -14.92
CA LEU A 23 17.61 -4.92 -15.82
C LEU A 23 17.91 -4.54 -17.28
N GLN A 24 17.41 -3.41 -17.76
CA GLN A 24 17.65 -2.92 -19.11
C GLN A 24 19.15 -2.65 -19.37
N LYS A 25 19.85 -2.03 -18.41
CA LYS A 25 21.30 -1.79 -18.50
C LYS A 25 22.10 -3.10 -18.55
N HIS A 26 21.70 -4.11 -17.76
CA HIS A 26 22.31 -5.44 -17.83
C HIS A 26 22.13 -6.08 -19.21
N LYS A 27 20.91 -6.00 -19.78
CA LYS A 27 20.64 -6.52 -21.12
C LYS A 27 21.50 -5.83 -22.17
N ALA A 28 21.58 -4.51 -22.13
CA ALA A 28 22.39 -3.73 -23.07
C ALA A 28 23.88 -4.09 -22.98
N LEU A 29 24.44 -4.22 -21.76
CA LEU A 29 25.83 -4.61 -21.55
C LEU A 29 26.13 -6.04 -22.02
N ASN A 30 25.24 -6.99 -21.76
CA ASN A 30 25.39 -8.37 -22.25
C ASN A 30 25.30 -8.45 -23.78
N ILE A 31 24.34 -7.73 -24.39
CA ILE A 31 24.24 -7.65 -25.85
C ILE A 31 25.52 -7.07 -26.44
N PHE A 32 26.05 -6.00 -25.84
CA PHE A 32 27.31 -5.40 -26.26
C PHE A 32 28.50 -6.38 -26.18
N HIS A 33 28.62 -7.14 -25.09
CA HIS A 33 29.63 -8.20 -24.98
C HIS A 33 29.48 -9.25 -26.10
N VAL A 34 28.27 -9.78 -26.31
CA VAL A 34 28.00 -10.81 -27.32
C VAL A 34 28.33 -10.31 -28.73
N VAL A 35 27.92 -9.08 -29.06
CA VAL A 35 28.21 -8.45 -30.35
C VAL A 35 29.72 -8.36 -30.59
N LEU A 36 30.49 -7.92 -29.60
CA LEU A 36 31.95 -7.79 -29.75
C LEU A 36 32.68 -9.13 -29.76
N ILE A 37 32.18 -10.15 -29.05
CA ILE A 37 32.71 -11.53 -29.13
C ILE A 37 32.63 -12.07 -30.56
N ILE A 38 31.58 -11.72 -31.30
CA ILE A 38 31.35 -12.18 -32.67
C ILE A 38 32.11 -11.31 -33.68
N ILE A 39 32.02 -9.98 -33.56
CA ILE A 39 32.56 -9.05 -34.56
C ILE A 39 34.08 -8.91 -34.48
N ALA A 40 34.67 -8.89 -33.27
CA ALA A 40 36.10 -8.60 -33.12
C ALA A 40 37.01 -9.61 -33.85
N PRO A 41 36.82 -10.94 -33.74
CA PRO A 41 37.64 -11.91 -34.47
C PRO A 41 37.50 -11.78 -35.99
N ALA A 42 36.29 -11.50 -36.50
CA ALA A 42 36.05 -11.27 -37.92
C ALA A 42 36.80 -10.02 -38.42
N ALA A 43 36.77 -8.94 -37.65
CA ALA A 43 37.56 -7.73 -37.95
C ALA A 43 39.08 -8.03 -37.91
N GLY A 44 39.55 -8.82 -36.95
CA GLY A 44 40.95 -9.24 -36.87
C GLY A 44 41.39 -10.05 -38.09
N LEU A 45 40.54 -10.96 -38.58
CA LEU A 45 40.79 -11.74 -39.79
C LEU A 45 40.86 -10.85 -41.04
N PHE A 46 39.95 -9.89 -41.14
CA PHE A 46 39.98 -8.88 -42.21
C PHE A 46 41.32 -8.12 -42.22
N PHE A 47 41.78 -7.61 -41.08
CA PHE A 47 43.06 -6.91 -41.01
C PHE A 47 44.24 -7.80 -41.39
N ARG A 48 44.23 -9.08 -40.98
CA ARG A 48 45.28 -10.04 -41.36
C ARG A 48 45.34 -10.28 -42.86
N ILE A 49 44.18 -10.44 -43.50
CA ILE A 49 44.10 -10.66 -44.96
C ILE A 49 44.54 -9.40 -45.72
N SER A 50 44.10 -8.23 -45.26
CA SER A 50 44.32 -6.96 -45.97
C SER A 50 45.71 -6.34 -45.76
N THR A 51 46.29 -6.46 -44.57
CA THR A 51 47.56 -5.79 -44.22
C THR A 51 48.71 -6.76 -43.95
N GLY A 52 48.43 -8.06 -43.86
CA GLY A 52 49.42 -9.06 -43.47
C GLY A 52 49.82 -9.00 -41.99
N ASP A 53 49.23 -8.16 -41.14
CA ASP A 53 49.61 -8.05 -39.73
C ASP A 53 48.92 -9.13 -38.86
N SER A 54 49.70 -10.06 -38.30
CA SER A 54 49.22 -11.07 -37.36
C SER A 54 48.88 -10.50 -35.98
N LEU A 55 49.47 -9.37 -35.58
CA LEU A 55 49.27 -8.80 -34.26
C LEU A 55 47.83 -8.27 -34.08
N LEU A 56 47.25 -7.69 -35.13
CA LEU A 56 45.86 -7.22 -35.11
C LEU A 56 44.87 -8.38 -34.95
N LEU A 57 45.15 -9.53 -35.56
CA LEU A 57 44.34 -10.74 -35.36
C LEU A 57 44.41 -11.22 -33.90
N TYR A 58 45.60 -11.30 -33.32
CA TYR A 58 45.77 -11.72 -31.93
C TYR A 58 45.12 -10.74 -30.94
N ALA A 59 45.25 -9.43 -31.16
CA ALA A 59 44.60 -8.41 -30.35
C ALA A 59 43.07 -8.51 -30.40
N SER A 60 42.50 -8.72 -31.59
CA SER A 60 41.06 -8.93 -31.78
C SER A 60 40.53 -10.20 -31.09
N ILE A 61 41.27 -11.31 -31.19
CA ILE A 61 40.90 -12.57 -30.51
C ILE A 61 41.01 -12.39 -28.99
N ALA A 62 42.07 -11.74 -28.50
CA ALA A 62 42.23 -11.46 -27.07
C ALA A 62 41.08 -10.57 -26.54
N ALA A 63 40.68 -9.54 -27.30
CA ALA A 63 39.54 -8.70 -26.95
C ALA A 63 38.24 -9.52 -26.85
N ALA A 64 37.97 -10.45 -27.79
CA ALA A 64 36.80 -11.32 -27.74
C ALA A 64 36.81 -12.24 -26.50
N ILE A 65 37.96 -12.81 -26.15
CA ILE A 65 38.10 -13.64 -24.94
C ILE A 65 37.85 -12.82 -23.67
N LEU A 66 38.43 -11.62 -23.59
CA LEU A 66 38.25 -10.71 -22.46
C LEU A 66 36.79 -10.24 -22.34
N MET A 67 36.09 -10.02 -23.46
CA MET A 67 34.65 -9.72 -23.47
C MET A 67 33.81 -10.90 -22.96
N ALA A 68 34.17 -12.13 -23.31
CA ALA A 68 33.51 -13.33 -22.77
C ALA A 68 33.71 -13.44 -21.25
N ALA A 69 34.90 -13.11 -20.74
CA ALA A 69 35.15 -13.01 -19.30
C ALA A 69 34.30 -11.91 -18.64
N GLY A 70 34.01 -10.81 -19.35
CA GLY A 70 33.12 -9.74 -18.90
C GLY A 70 31.70 -10.21 -18.58
N ILE A 71 31.12 -11.08 -19.41
CA ILE A 71 29.81 -11.69 -19.15
C ILE A 71 29.84 -12.51 -17.85
N PHE A 72 30.93 -13.26 -17.62
CA PHE A 72 31.11 -14.03 -16.39
C PHE A 72 31.24 -13.12 -15.16
N PHE A 73 32.02 -12.03 -15.26
CA PHE A 73 32.15 -11.06 -14.18
C PHE A 73 30.82 -10.37 -13.86
N LEU A 74 30.04 -9.99 -14.88
CA LEU A 74 28.73 -9.38 -14.68
C LEU A 74 27.76 -10.36 -13.99
N ARG A 75 27.80 -11.65 -14.32
CA ARG A 75 27.01 -12.66 -13.62
C ARG A 75 27.42 -12.82 -12.16
N LYS A 76 28.72 -12.82 -11.88
CA LYS A 76 29.25 -13.07 -10.53
C LYS A 76 29.08 -11.87 -9.60
N THR A 77 29.38 -10.67 -10.08
CA THR A 77 29.37 -9.44 -9.27
C THR A 77 28.00 -8.74 -9.34
N GLY A 78 27.43 -8.64 -10.54
CA GLY A 78 26.27 -7.80 -10.84
C GLY A 78 26.52 -6.31 -10.68
N ASP A 79 27.79 -5.89 -10.65
CA ASP A 79 28.16 -4.49 -10.63
C ASP A 79 28.27 -3.98 -12.08
N ILE A 80 27.26 -3.21 -12.49
CA ILE A 80 27.18 -2.60 -13.83
C ILE A 80 28.31 -1.59 -14.03
N LEU A 81 28.68 -0.84 -12.99
CA LEU A 81 29.67 0.23 -13.10
C LEU A 81 31.04 -0.36 -13.44
N PHE A 82 31.47 -1.37 -12.69
CA PHE A 82 32.72 -2.07 -12.92
C PHE A 82 32.72 -2.80 -14.27
N CYS A 83 31.71 -3.64 -14.54
CA CYS A 83 31.66 -4.46 -15.75
C CYS A 83 31.49 -3.60 -17.02
N GLY A 84 30.74 -2.51 -16.94
CA GLY A 84 30.59 -1.54 -18.02
C GLY A 84 31.91 -0.87 -18.38
N ASN A 85 32.64 -0.34 -17.38
CA ASN A 85 33.96 0.27 -17.61
C ASN A 85 34.98 -0.75 -18.13
N TYR A 86 34.94 -1.99 -17.65
CA TYR A 86 35.77 -3.08 -18.16
C TYR A 86 35.50 -3.36 -19.65
N ALA A 87 34.24 -3.48 -20.05
CA ALA A 87 33.86 -3.71 -21.45
C ALA A 87 34.29 -2.55 -22.35
N ILE A 88 34.06 -1.32 -21.89
CA ILE A 88 34.44 -0.09 -22.59
C ILE A 88 35.96 -0.01 -22.75
N PHE A 89 36.73 -0.34 -21.71
CA PHE A 89 38.19 -0.36 -21.75
C PHE A 89 38.74 -1.33 -22.80
N ILE A 90 38.18 -2.54 -22.89
CA ILE A 90 38.62 -3.53 -23.88
C ILE A 90 38.37 -3.02 -25.30
N LEU A 91 37.18 -2.46 -25.57
CA LEU A 91 36.88 -1.88 -26.88
C LEU A 91 37.82 -0.71 -27.20
N TRP A 92 38.02 0.20 -26.25
CA TRP A 92 38.94 1.32 -26.37
C TRP A 92 40.37 0.87 -26.67
N ALA A 93 40.88 -0.13 -25.95
CA ALA A 93 42.21 -0.68 -26.15
C ALA A 93 42.36 -1.32 -27.54
N LEU A 94 41.34 -2.05 -28.00
CA LEU A 94 41.33 -2.63 -29.34
C LEU A 94 41.35 -1.55 -30.43
N ILE A 95 40.48 -0.55 -30.34
CA ILE A 95 40.46 0.59 -31.27
C ILE A 95 41.81 1.33 -31.24
N SER A 96 42.42 1.46 -30.07
CA SER A 96 43.74 2.08 -29.89
C SER A 96 44.84 1.31 -30.60
N ILE A 97 44.89 -0.02 -30.44
CA ILE A 97 45.87 -0.88 -31.10
C ILE A 97 45.69 -0.84 -32.62
N ILE A 98 44.44 -0.93 -33.10
CA ILE A 98 44.11 -0.81 -34.53
C ILE A 98 44.57 0.53 -35.05
N SER A 99 44.27 1.62 -34.34
CA SER A 99 44.67 2.98 -34.75
C SER A 99 46.18 3.16 -34.76
N TRP A 100 46.88 2.61 -33.76
CA TRP A 100 48.34 2.68 -33.63
C TRP A 100 49.07 1.94 -34.75
N ARG A 101 48.55 0.79 -35.20
CA ARG A 101 49.21 -0.05 -36.22
C ARG A 101 48.84 0.34 -37.65
N SER A 102 47.55 0.66 -37.88
CA SER A 102 47.05 1.10 -39.18
C SER A 102 47.40 2.56 -39.50
N GLY A 103 47.90 3.29 -38.51
CA GLY A 103 48.32 4.69 -38.60
C GLY A 103 47.19 5.69 -38.50
N ALA A 104 45.94 5.24 -38.60
CA ALA A 104 44.72 6.02 -38.49
C ALA A 104 44.66 7.35 -39.27
N ILE A 105 45.58 7.56 -40.21
CA ILE A 105 45.77 8.79 -40.98
C ILE A 105 46.13 8.31 -42.37
N SER A 106 45.33 8.74 -43.35
CA SER A 106 45.56 8.42 -44.77
C SER A 106 46.72 9.26 -45.32
N ILE A 107 47.24 8.90 -46.49
CA ILE A 107 48.25 9.69 -47.21
C ILE A 107 47.76 11.14 -47.46
N ASP A 108 46.45 11.37 -47.53
CA ASP A 108 45.81 12.67 -47.75
C ASP A 108 45.29 13.36 -46.47
N GLY A 109 45.57 12.82 -45.28
CA GLY A 109 45.31 13.49 -43.99
C GLY A 109 44.31 12.82 -43.04
N ILE A 110 43.82 13.66 -42.11
CA ILE A 110 43.25 13.32 -40.79
C ILE A 110 41.73 13.02 -40.85
N ILE A 111 41.29 12.01 -41.60
CA ILE A 111 39.91 11.56 -41.51
C ILE A 111 39.87 10.03 -41.51
N ASN A 112 40.11 9.44 -40.34
CA ASN A 112 39.75 8.04 -40.13
C ASN A 112 38.38 7.97 -39.40
N PRO A 113 37.37 7.33 -40.01
CA PRO A 113 36.07 7.09 -39.40
C PRO A 113 36.11 6.22 -38.13
N SER A 114 37.24 5.57 -37.83
CA SER A 114 37.51 4.90 -36.55
C SER A 114 37.30 5.82 -35.34
N TRP A 115 37.48 7.13 -35.49
CA TRP A 115 37.25 8.09 -34.40
C TRP A 115 35.77 8.33 -34.10
N ILE A 116 34.90 8.08 -35.08
CA ILE A 116 33.45 8.16 -34.88
C ILE A 116 33.00 6.98 -33.99
N LEU A 117 33.69 5.84 -34.02
CA LEU A 117 33.48 4.74 -33.07
C LEU A 117 33.80 5.16 -31.62
N ASN A 118 34.74 6.08 -31.40
CA ASN A 118 35.00 6.62 -30.06
C ASN A 118 33.81 7.44 -29.54
N ALA A 119 33.08 8.14 -30.41
CA ALA A 119 31.85 8.83 -30.01
C ALA A 119 30.76 7.83 -29.57
N GLY A 120 30.61 6.70 -30.28
CA GLY A 120 29.73 5.61 -29.86
C GLY A 120 30.12 5.02 -28.50
N LEU A 121 31.43 4.87 -28.25
CA LEU A 121 31.97 4.42 -26.96
C LEU A 121 31.62 5.38 -25.81
N ILE A 122 31.76 6.69 -26.04
CA ILE A 122 31.41 7.73 -25.05
C ILE A 122 29.89 7.71 -24.79
N LEU A 123 29.06 7.63 -25.83
CA LEU A 123 27.60 7.53 -25.68
C LEU A 123 27.20 6.29 -24.87
N PHE A 124 27.87 5.16 -25.10
CA PHE A 124 27.65 3.94 -24.32
C PHE A 124 28.07 4.09 -22.86
N ALA A 125 29.20 4.78 -22.60
CA ALA A 125 29.65 5.09 -21.25
C ALA A 125 28.64 5.97 -20.48
N ILE A 126 28.06 6.97 -21.16
CA ILE A 126 26.99 7.81 -20.61
C ILE A 126 25.75 6.97 -20.29
N PHE A 127 25.35 6.11 -21.22
CA PHE A 127 24.17 5.26 -21.04
C PHE A 127 24.29 4.32 -19.84
N LEU A 128 25.43 3.63 -19.69
CA LEU A 128 25.62 2.68 -18.59
C LEU A 128 25.82 3.39 -17.25
N ASN A 129 26.75 4.34 -17.20
CA ASN A 129 27.36 4.83 -15.97
C ASN A 129 27.13 6.34 -15.73
N GLY A 130 26.36 7.00 -16.59
CA GLY A 130 26.04 8.43 -16.49
C GLY A 130 27.11 9.36 -17.05
N TYR A 131 26.82 10.67 -16.98
CA TYR A 131 27.64 11.72 -17.58
C TYR A 131 29.09 11.74 -17.10
N PHE A 132 29.34 11.48 -15.81
CA PHE A 132 30.70 11.49 -15.26
C PHE A 132 31.60 10.46 -15.95
N SER A 133 31.12 9.23 -16.11
CA SER A 133 31.85 8.19 -16.85
C SER A 133 32.07 8.60 -18.31
N GLY A 134 31.05 9.17 -18.95
CA GLY A 134 31.17 9.75 -20.29
C GLY A 134 32.29 10.78 -20.42
N THR A 135 32.39 11.71 -19.46
CA THR A 135 33.45 12.73 -19.44
C THR A 135 34.84 12.12 -19.28
N VAL A 136 35.00 11.13 -18.41
CA VAL A 136 36.29 10.43 -18.21
C VAL A 136 36.73 9.75 -19.51
N TRP A 137 35.83 9.02 -20.17
CA TRP A 137 36.12 8.35 -21.45
C TRP A 137 36.33 9.34 -22.60
N ALA A 138 35.63 10.47 -22.61
CA ALA A 138 35.86 11.56 -23.56
C ALA A 138 37.25 12.18 -23.40
N ALA A 139 37.71 12.41 -22.17
CA ALA A 139 39.05 12.91 -21.91
C ALA A 139 40.12 11.90 -22.33
N LEU A 140 39.94 10.61 -22.02
CA LEU A 140 40.89 9.56 -22.39
C LEU A 140 41.03 9.40 -23.90
N THR A 141 39.90 9.36 -24.62
CA THR A 141 39.89 9.28 -26.09
C THR A 141 40.49 10.54 -26.72
N PHE A 142 40.25 11.72 -26.15
CA PHE A 142 40.87 12.97 -26.62
C PHE A 142 42.40 12.95 -26.48
N ILE A 143 42.93 12.54 -25.32
CA ILE A 143 44.38 12.41 -25.09
C ILE A 143 44.99 11.41 -26.07
N GLN A 144 44.35 10.26 -26.25
CA GLN A 144 44.79 9.23 -27.19
C GLN A 144 44.84 9.76 -28.64
N THR A 145 43.78 10.42 -29.10
CA THR A 145 43.74 11.02 -30.45
C THR A 145 44.83 12.08 -30.61
N GLY A 146 45.03 12.93 -29.60
CA GLY A 146 46.11 13.91 -29.59
C GLY A 146 47.51 13.28 -29.70
N ALA A 147 47.74 12.17 -28.99
CA ALA A 147 49.01 11.43 -29.03
C ALA A 147 49.30 10.84 -30.42
N ILE A 148 48.29 10.26 -31.08
CA ILE A 148 48.42 9.70 -32.44
C ILE A 148 48.74 10.82 -33.45
N ILE A 149 48.03 11.95 -33.38
CA ILE A 149 48.30 13.12 -34.24
C ILE A 149 49.71 13.66 -34.02
N PHE A 150 50.16 13.74 -32.76
CA PHE A 150 51.51 14.20 -32.43
C PHE A 150 52.59 13.28 -33.03
N LEU A 151 52.42 11.96 -32.95
CA LEU A 151 53.35 10.99 -33.52
C LEU A 151 53.42 11.09 -35.04
N PHE A 152 52.28 11.26 -35.70
CA PHE A 152 52.23 11.49 -37.15
C PHE A 152 52.99 12.76 -37.55
N ARG A 153 52.80 13.87 -36.83
CA ARG A 153 53.55 15.12 -37.08
C ARG A 153 55.06 14.97 -36.92
N LYS A 154 55.52 14.03 -36.09
CA LYS A 154 56.95 13.71 -35.92
C LYS A 154 57.51 12.76 -36.99
N GLY A 155 56.71 12.35 -37.97
CA GLY A 155 57.14 11.46 -39.04
C GLY A 155 57.25 10.00 -38.61
N HIS A 156 56.53 9.59 -37.56
CA HIS A 156 56.49 8.19 -37.16
C HIS A 156 55.89 7.31 -38.27
N LEU A 157 56.63 6.31 -38.74
CA LEU A 157 56.17 5.38 -39.76
C LEU A 157 55.30 4.29 -39.13
N PHE A 158 54.08 4.14 -39.63
CA PHE A 158 53.17 3.11 -39.17
C PHE A 158 53.43 1.78 -39.90
N SER A 159 53.44 0.68 -39.15
CA SER A 159 53.90 -0.63 -39.65
C SER A 159 52.93 -1.32 -40.60
N SER A 160 51.64 -0.96 -40.54
CA SER A 160 50.56 -1.75 -41.14
C SER A 160 49.51 -0.85 -41.78
N THR A 161 49.96 0.12 -42.58
CA THR A 161 49.08 1.04 -43.29
C THR A 161 48.12 0.29 -44.21
N ILE A 162 46.89 0.78 -44.28
CA ILE A 162 45.86 0.19 -45.14
C ILE A 162 46.25 0.39 -46.61
N PRO A 163 46.25 -0.67 -47.44
CA PRO A 163 46.58 -0.55 -48.86
C PRO A 163 45.67 0.46 -49.58
N PRO A 164 46.21 1.26 -50.51
CA PRO A 164 45.44 2.29 -51.22
C PRO A 164 44.26 1.69 -52.01
N GLU A 165 44.37 0.45 -52.48
CA GLU A 165 43.32 -0.26 -53.23
C GLU A 165 42.03 -0.48 -52.43
N ILE A 166 42.12 -0.65 -51.11
CA ILE A 166 40.96 -0.93 -50.24
C ILE A 166 40.60 0.25 -49.31
N ALA A 167 41.42 1.28 -49.29
CA ALA A 167 41.31 2.40 -48.35
C ALA A 167 39.95 3.10 -48.44
N ALA A 168 39.47 3.41 -49.65
CA ALA A 168 38.17 4.06 -49.86
C ALA A 168 37.01 3.21 -49.31
N THR A 169 36.99 1.92 -49.60
CA THR A 169 35.96 0.98 -49.12
C THR A 169 36.00 0.83 -47.59
N TYR A 170 37.20 0.75 -47.02
CA TYR A 170 37.37 0.68 -45.57
C TYR A 170 36.85 1.94 -44.87
N TYR A 171 37.20 3.13 -45.37
CA TYR A 171 36.73 4.39 -44.79
C TYR A 171 35.21 4.54 -44.93
N MET A 172 34.65 4.27 -46.11
CA MET A 172 33.19 4.34 -46.28
C MET A 172 32.45 3.34 -45.37
N GLY A 173 32.94 2.11 -45.27
CA GLY A 173 32.35 1.08 -44.40
C GLY A 173 32.42 1.44 -42.91
N THR A 174 33.58 1.86 -42.43
CA THR A 174 33.75 2.28 -41.02
C THR A 174 32.93 3.52 -40.69
N TYR A 175 32.79 4.47 -41.63
CA TYR A 175 31.91 5.64 -41.47
C TYR A 175 30.44 5.24 -41.33
N LEU A 176 29.92 4.40 -42.23
CA LEU A 176 28.53 3.96 -42.21
C LEU A 176 28.20 3.18 -40.93
N ILE A 177 29.10 2.28 -40.50
CA ILE A 177 28.94 1.54 -39.24
C ILE A 177 28.93 2.50 -38.04
N SER A 178 29.83 3.46 -38.01
CA SER A 178 29.92 4.41 -36.91
C SER A 178 28.69 5.33 -36.85
N LEU A 179 28.21 5.79 -38.00
CA LEU A 179 26.98 6.57 -38.10
C LEU A 179 25.78 5.76 -37.60
N LEU A 180 25.68 4.48 -37.99
CA LEU A 180 24.63 3.58 -37.53
C LEU A 180 24.67 3.38 -36.00
N ILE A 181 25.87 3.23 -35.42
CA ILE A 181 26.05 3.11 -33.97
C ILE A 181 25.60 4.38 -33.25
N ILE A 182 25.98 5.56 -33.75
CA ILE A 182 25.55 6.84 -33.16
C ILE A 182 24.03 7.01 -33.26
N LEU A 183 23.43 6.71 -34.42
CA LEU A 183 21.97 6.78 -34.60
C LEU A 183 21.25 5.80 -33.69
N LEU A 184 21.77 4.58 -33.53
CA LEU A 184 21.21 3.59 -32.62
C LEU A 184 21.26 4.08 -31.16
N PHE A 185 22.36 4.71 -30.74
CA PHE A 185 22.43 5.33 -29.42
C PHE A 185 21.51 6.53 -29.29
N ALA A 186 21.42 7.40 -30.30
CA ALA A 186 20.51 8.54 -30.29
C ALA A 186 19.04 8.08 -30.12
N PHE A 187 18.63 7.07 -30.88
CA PHE A 187 17.30 6.46 -30.76
C PHE A 187 17.09 5.80 -29.39
N LEU A 188 18.11 5.13 -28.86
CA LEU A 188 18.05 4.52 -27.54
C LEU A 188 17.89 5.58 -26.43
N PHE A 189 18.61 6.69 -26.51
CA PHE A 189 18.47 7.83 -25.59
C PHE A 189 17.10 8.51 -25.72
N GLU A 190 16.61 8.70 -26.94
CA GLU A 190 15.27 9.27 -27.17
C GLU A 190 14.18 8.38 -26.59
N LYS A 191 14.30 7.07 -26.80
CA LYS A 191 13.40 6.07 -26.21
C LYS A 191 13.46 6.10 -24.67
N GLU A 192 14.65 6.11 -24.08
CA GLU A 192 14.83 6.18 -22.62
C GLU A 192 14.21 7.46 -22.04
N LYS A 193 14.44 8.61 -22.68
CA LYS A 193 13.85 9.89 -22.29
C LYS A 193 12.33 9.86 -22.36
N SER A 194 11.77 9.29 -23.43
CA SER A 194 10.31 9.18 -23.62
C SER A 194 9.68 8.27 -22.58
N GLU A 195 10.28 7.09 -22.31
CA GLU A 195 9.81 6.18 -21.27
C GLU A 195 9.90 6.79 -19.87
N ALA A 196 10.99 7.51 -19.56
CA ALA A 196 11.14 8.21 -18.28
C ALA A 196 10.04 9.26 -18.07
N MET A 197 9.76 10.05 -19.11
CA MET A 197 8.71 11.08 -19.08
C MET A 197 7.31 10.47 -18.89
N LEU A 198 7.00 9.38 -19.61
CA LEU A 198 5.73 8.66 -19.45
C LEU A 198 5.56 8.08 -18.04
N ARG A 199 6.63 7.55 -17.44
CA ARG A 199 6.60 7.04 -16.07
C ARG A 199 6.38 8.15 -15.04
N GLU A 200 7.02 9.30 -15.24
CA GLU A 200 6.84 10.45 -14.36
C GLU A 200 5.40 10.97 -14.44
N GLN A 201 4.86 11.13 -15.65
CA GLN A 201 3.46 11.49 -15.87
C GLN A 201 2.49 10.47 -15.26
N GLY A 202 2.75 9.18 -15.46
CA GLY A 202 1.95 8.10 -14.86
C GLY A 202 1.94 8.16 -13.33
N LYS A 203 3.10 8.35 -12.69
CA LYS A 203 3.19 8.52 -11.23
C LYS A 203 2.44 9.75 -10.74
N SER A 204 2.62 10.91 -11.39
CA SER A 204 1.91 12.13 -11.03
C SER A 204 0.39 11.99 -11.21
N GLN A 205 -0.05 11.28 -12.25
CA GLN A 205 -1.46 11.00 -12.48
C GLN A 205 -2.04 10.06 -11.42
N THR A 206 -1.36 8.96 -11.09
CA THR A 206 -1.79 8.05 -10.01
C THR A 206 -1.92 8.78 -8.67
N ILE A 207 -0.97 9.65 -8.33
CA ILE A 207 -1.04 10.46 -7.11
C ILE A 207 -2.24 11.42 -7.16
N ARG A 208 -2.46 12.08 -8.30
CA ARG A 208 -3.59 13.02 -8.47
C ARG A 208 -4.94 12.30 -8.39
N GLU A 209 -5.06 11.13 -9.00
CA GLU A 209 -6.28 10.30 -8.97
C GLU A 209 -6.55 9.77 -7.56
N SER A 210 -5.52 9.25 -6.88
CA SER A 210 -5.63 8.80 -5.49
C SER A 210 -6.04 9.93 -4.54
N LYS A 211 -5.43 11.11 -4.70
CA LYS A 211 -5.82 12.31 -3.92
C LYS A 211 -7.28 12.68 -4.18
N LYS A 212 -7.68 12.80 -5.45
CA LYS A 212 -9.06 13.15 -5.81
C LYS A 212 -10.07 12.13 -5.29
N TYR A 213 -9.73 10.84 -5.33
CA TYR A 213 -10.57 9.78 -4.79
C TYR A 213 -10.73 9.88 -3.27
N MET A 214 -9.64 10.13 -2.54
CA MET A 214 -9.72 10.35 -1.08
C MET A 214 -10.53 11.60 -0.73
N ASP A 215 -10.31 12.71 -1.45
CA ASP A 215 -11.07 13.95 -1.24
C ASP A 215 -12.57 13.72 -1.51
N ASP A 216 -12.95 12.96 -2.54
CA ASP A 216 -14.36 12.64 -2.86
C ASP A 216 -15.00 11.69 -1.83
N ILE A 217 -14.26 10.69 -1.31
CA ILE A 217 -14.74 9.85 -0.21
C ILE A 217 -15.00 10.69 1.03
N PHE A 218 -14.03 11.52 1.40
CA PHE A 218 -14.12 12.35 2.60
C PHE A 218 -15.28 13.34 2.50
N ASP A 219 -15.41 14.02 1.35
CA ASP A 219 -16.48 14.99 1.10
C ASP A 219 -17.88 14.36 1.13
N ARG A 220 -18.03 13.14 0.59
CA ARG A 220 -19.31 12.41 0.56
C ARG A 220 -19.60 11.61 1.83
N TYR A 221 -18.69 11.59 2.80
CA TYR A 221 -18.91 10.87 4.04
C TYR A 221 -20.10 11.48 4.80
N PRO A 222 -21.12 10.68 5.18
CA PRO A 222 -22.40 11.21 5.64
C PRO A 222 -22.40 11.74 7.08
N LEU A 223 -21.32 11.54 7.84
CA LEU A 223 -21.19 12.06 9.19
C LEU A 223 -20.27 13.28 9.18
N PRO A 224 -20.56 14.33 9.97
CA PRO A 224 -19.63 15.44 10.15
C PRO A 224 -18.25 14.95 10.59
N THR A 225 -17.27 15.09 9.72
CA THR A 225 -15.89 14.68 9.96
C THR A 225 -14.91 15.77 9.52
N PHE A 226 -13.98 16.08 10.40
CA PHE A 226 -12.91 17.04 10.13
C PHE A 226 -11.57 16.52 10.62
N ILE A 227 -10.48 17.08 10.07
CA ILE A 227 -9.11 16.73 10.46
C ILE A 227 -8.37 18.01 10.86
N LEU A 228 -7.62 17.94 11.95
CA LEU A 228 -6.74 19.01 12.44
C LEU A 228 -5.27 18.67 12.21
N ASP A 229 -4.44 19.69 11.97
CA ASP A 229 -2.98 19.58 12.04
C ASP A 229 -2.44 19.79 13.48
N LYS A 230 -1.13 19.55 13.69
CA LYS A 230 -0.42 19.83 14.96
C LYS A 230 -0.56 21.29 15.46
N GLN A 231 -0.99 22.23 14.61
CA GLN A 231 -1.22 23.63 14.99
C GLN A 231 -2.70 23.91 15.29
N HIS A 232 -3.52 22.87 15.43
CA HIS A 232 -4.95 22.93 15.69
C HIS A 232 -5.71 23.72 14.60
N ARG A 233 -5.26 23.61 13.36
CA ARG A 233 -5.92 24.19 12.20
C ARG A 233 -6.63 23.10 11.42
N VAL A 234 -7.82 23.40 10.95
CA VAL A 234 -8.61 22.49 10.12
C VAL A 234 -7.91 22.33 8.76
N ILE A 235 -7.54 21.10 8.42
CA ILE A 235 -6.93 20.73 7.12
C ILE A 235 -7.91 20.02 6.19
N GLN A 236 -8.98 19.44 6.74
CA GLN A 236 -10.05 18.79 5.99
C GLN A 236 -11.38 19.06 6.68
N TRP A 237 -12.40 19.37 5.87
CA TRP A 237 -13.76 19.70 6.32
C TRP A 237 -14.75 19.13 5.31
N ASN A 238 -15.52 18.12 5.70
CA ASN A 238 -16.43 17.47 4.76
C ASN A 238 -17.76 18.21 4.60
N ARG A 239 -18.54 17.78 3.61
CA ARG A 239 -19.86 18.35 3.35
C ARG A 239 -20.81 18.25 4.54
N ALA A 240 -20.80 17.14 5.28
CA ALA A 240 -21.66 16.97 6.45
C ALA A 240 -21.35 17.99 7.56
N CYS A 241 -20.08 18.38 7.75
CA CYS A 241 -19.71 19.49 8.63
C CYS A 241 -20.28 20.83 8.14
N THR A 242 -20.30 21.07 6.82
CA THR A 242 -20.90 22.29 6.24
C THR A 242 -22.41 22.34 6.44
N GLU A 243 -23.09 21.20 6.27
CA GLU A 243 -24.55 21.09 6.43
C GLU A 243 -25.00 21.35 7.88
N ILE A 244 -24.24 20.86 8.86
CA ILE A 244 -24.60 21.02 10.29
C ILE A 244 -24.17 22.37 10.87
N SER A 245 -23.02 22.91 10.45
CA SER A 245 -22.50 24.19 10.97
C SER A 245 -23.00 25.41 10.20
N GLY A 246 -23.42 25.22 8.95
CA GLY A 246 -23.69 26.30 8.01
C GLY A 246 -22.43 27.00 7.48
N ILE A 247 -21.22 26.53 7.83
CA ILE A 247 -19.96 27.15 7.44
C ILE A 247 -19.26 26.34 6.35
N SER A 248 -18.88 27.03 5.27
CA SER A 248 -18.18 26.40 4.15
C SER A 248 -16.77 25.94 4.54
N GLY A 249 -16.28 24.89 3.90
CA GLY A 249 -14.89 24.44 4.07
C GLY A 249 -13.88 25.55 3.73
N GLU A 250 -14.14 26.36 2.70
CA GLU A 250 -13.26 27.47 2.29
C GLU A 250 -13.05 28.50 3.41
N ASP A 251 -14.06 28.71 4.25
CA ASP A 251 -14.00 29.68 5.35
C ASP A 251 -13.28 29.14 6.59
N VAL A 252 -13.31 27.82 6.82
CA VAL A 252 -12.77 27.17 8.03
C VAL A 252 -11.36 26.62 7.82
N LEU A 253 -11.00 26.24 6.60
CA LEU A 253 -9.68 25.68 6.29
C LEU A 253 -8.55 26.62 6.72
N GLY A 254 -7.57 26.08 7.44
CA GLY A 254 -6.44 26.82 8.00
C GLY A 254 -6.74 27.62 9.28
N LYS A 255 -7.99 27.62 9.75
CA LYS A 255 -8.41 28.26 11.02
C LYS A 255 -8.71 27.20 12.08
N ARG A 256 -9.03 27.64 13.30
CA ARG A 256 -9.53 26.77 14.37
C ARG A 256 -10.87 26.16 13.99
N VAL A 257 -11.17 25.00 14.55
CA VAL A 257 -12.47 24.35 14.38
C VAL A 257 -13.59 25.23 14.93
N TRP A 258 -14.76 25.14 14.30
CA TRP A 258 -15.96 25.85 14.71
C TRP A 258 -16.35 25.56 16.17
N GLU A 259 -16.69 26.62 16.89
CA GLU A 259 -17.02 26.60 18.34
C GLU A 259 -18.19 25.67 18.68
N GLY A 260 -19.07 25.38 17.72
CA GLY A 260 -20.18 24.44 17.88
C GLY A 260 -19.75 23.00 18.18
N PHE A 261 -18.49 22.65 17.88
CA PHE A 261 -17.91 21.33 18.14
C PHE A 261 -17.03 21.29 19.40
N TYR A 262 -17.05 22.33 20.23
CA TYR A 262 -16.31 22.36 21.49
C TYR A 262 -16.97 21.46 22.54
N MET A 263 -16.14 20.74 23.29
CA MET A 263 -16.57 19.86 24.37
C MET A 263 -17.13 20.69 25.53
N SER A 264 -18.09 20.13 26.27
CA SER A 264 -18.69 20.82 27.42
C SER A 264 -17.62 21.24 28.44
N GLY A 265 -17.60 22.53 28.79
CA GLY A 265 -16.63 23.11 29.73
C GLY A 265 -15.22 23.32 29.17
N GLN A 266 -15.00 23.17 27.86
CA GLN A 266 -13.71 23.37 27.19
C GLN A 266 -13.88 24.26 25.96
N GLU A 267 -12.89 25.11 25.66
CA GLU A 267 -12.83 25.89 24.40
C GLU A 267 -12.12 25.10 23.28
N LYS A 268 -12.31 23.78 23.26
CA LYS A 268 -11.57 22.84 22.40
C LYS A 268 -12.44 21.68 21.97
N SER A 269 -12.21 21.18 20.75
CA SER A 269 -12.79 19.92 20.30
C SER A 269 -12.05 18.72 20.91
N MET A 270 -12.62 17.52 20.78
CA MET A 270 -11.94 16.29 21.21
C MET A 270 -10.63 16.04 20.43
N ALA A 271 -10.60 16.36 19.13
CA ALA A 271 -9.39 16.33 18.32
C ALA A 271 -8.31 17.29 18.83
N ASP A 272 -8.69 18.49 19.30
CA ASP A 272 -7.73 19.43 19.90
C ASP A 272 -7.13 18.88 21.20
N ILE A 273 -7.97 18.30 22.07
CA ILE A 273 -7.52 17.68 23.32
C ILE A 273 -6.59 16.50 23.03
N MET A 274 -6.90 15.70 22.00
CA MET A 274 -6.09 14.56 21.58
C MET A 274 -4.69 14.94 21.07
N LEU A 275 -4.58 16.09 20.40
CA LEU A 275 -3.29 16.61 19.92
C LEU A 275 -2.38 17.08 21.05
N GLU A 276 -2.94 17.50 22.19
CA GLU A 276 -2.17 17.95 23.35
C GLU A 276 -1.75 16.77 24.21
N ASP A 277 -2.71 15.94 24.63
CA ASP A 277 -2.44 14.75 25.41
C ASP A 277 -3.60 13.75 25.31
N ILE A 278 -3.31 12.58 24.75
CA ILE A 278 -4.27 11.48 24.63
C ILE A 278 -4.74 11.00 26.01
N ALA A 279 -3.88 11.04 27.04
CA ALA A 279 -4.22 10.58 28.38
C ALA A 279 -5.25 11.48 29.08
N LEU A 280 -5.33 12.75 28.69
CA LEU A 280 -6.30 13.71 29.23
C LEU A 280 -7.75 13.33 28.88
N ILE A 281 -7.97 12.66 27.74
CA ILE A 281 -9.29 12.17 27.33
C ILE A 281 -9.80 11.09 28.32
N SER A 282 -8.94 10.12 28.64
CA SER A 282 -9.22 9.05 29.60
C SER A 282 -9.47 9.56 31.03
N GLY A 283 -8.88 10.70 31.39
CA GLY A 283 -9.04 11.34 32.69
C GLY A 283 -10.30 12.19 32.80
N LEU A 284 -10.55 13.06 31.82
CA LEU A 284 -11.65 14.03 31.85
C LEU A 284 -13.03 13.40 31.58
N TYR A 285 -13.08 12.37 30.74
CA TYR A 285 -14.35 11.83 30.23
C TYR A 285 -14.57 10.36 30.59
N LYS A 286 -13.99 9.89 31.71
CA LYS A 286 -13.96 8.48 32.09
C LYS A 286 -15.33 7.80 32.14
N GLU A 287 -16.38 8.52 32.50
CA GLU A 287 -17.77 8.01 32.57
C GLU A 287 -18.52 8.05 31.23
N GLU A 288 -17.98 8.77 30.23
CA GLU A 288 -18.57 9.00 28.91
C GLU A 288 -17.90 8.16 27.81
N ILE A 289 -16.80 7.47 28.12
CA ILE A 289 -16.08 6.58 27.20
C ILE A 289 -16.90 5.33 26.92
N VAL A 290 -17.26 5.17 25.65
CA VAL A 290 -17.96 4.00 25.12
C VAL A 290 -16.96 2.91 24.72
N SER A 291 -15.79 3.29 24.16
CA SER A 291 -14.72 2.36 23.76
C SER A 291 -13.36 3.07 23.62
N SER A 292 -12.26 2.38 23.99
CA SER A 292 -10.88 2.87 23.86
C SER A 292 -9.86 1.82 23.37
N ASP A 293 -10.28 0.59 23.08
CA ASP A 293 -9.36 -0.57 22.95
C ASP A 293 -8.69 -0.72 21.57
N SER A 294 -8.97 0.18 20.61
CA SER A 294 -8.64 -0.04 19.20
C SER A 294 -7.88 1.10 18.51
N GLY A 295 -7.37 2.08 19.26
CA GLY A 295 -6.55 3.19 18.73
C GLY A 295 -7.35 4.43 18.32
N TRP A 296 -8.65 4.46 18.62
CA TRP A 296 -9.51 5.65 18.60
C TRP A 296 -10.31 5.71 19.90
N PHE A 297 -10.82 6.89 20.22
CA PHE A 297 -11.63 7.15 21.40
C PHE A 297 -13.06 7.47 20.98
N GLU A 298 -14.02 6.85 21.65
CA GLU A 298 -15.45 7.07 21.42
C GLU A 298 -16.11 7.57 22.71
N LEU A 299 -16.75 8.74 22.64
CA LEU A 299 -17.40 9.42 23.76
C LEU A 299 -18.87 9.66 23.46
N SER A 300 -19.77 9.39 24.40
CA SER A 300 -21.17 9.83 24.34
C SER A 300 -21.36 11.07 25.21
N THR A 301 -21.57 12.22 24.59
CA THR A 301 -21.66 13.51 25.30
C THR A 301 -22.69 14.44 24.65
N SER A 302 -22.92 15.60 25.24
CA SER A 302 -23.77 16.67 24.68
C SER A 302 -22.88 17.83 24.25
N LEU A 303 -23.07 18.33 23.02
CA LEU A 303 -22.36 19.49 22.50
C LEU A 303 -23.21 20.76 22.72
N PRO A 304 -22.82 21.67 23.64
CA PRO A 304 -23.64 22.84 23.99
C PRO A 304 -23.86 23.79 22.80
N GLY A 305 -22.84 23.94 21.95
CA GLY A 305 -22.88 24.81 20.77
C GLY A 305 -23.61 24.20 19.57
N LEU A 306 -23.97 22.92 19.63
CA LEU A 306 -24.67 22.21 18.56
C LEU A 306 -26.17 22.14 18.87
N HIS A 307 -26.97 22.97 18.20
CA HIS A 307 -28.44 23.02 18.32
C HIS A 307 -28.99 22.99 19.76
N GLY A 308 -28.27 23.61 20.72
CA GLY A 308 -28.75 23.73 22.10
C GLY A 308 -28.50 22.50 22.98
N GLY A 309 -27.46 21.72 22.72
CA GLY A 309 -27.08 20.59 23.58
C GLY A 309 -27.46 19.21 23.02
N THR A 310 -27.45 19.03 21.70
CA THR A 310 -27.72 17.73 21.08
C THR A 310 -26.78 16.67 21.61
N ARG A 311 -27.34 15.51 21.96
CA ARG A 311 -26.56 14.34 22.39
C ARG A 311 -25.93 13.68 21.17
N VAL A 312 -24.62 13.50 21.22
CA VAL A 312 -23.81 13.02 20.12
C VAL A 312 -22.89 11.89 20.59
N ILE A 313 -22.49 11.05 19.66
CA ILE A 313 -21.33 10.18 19.79
C ILE A 313 -20.19 10.85 19.04
N ILE A 314 -19.08 11.10 19.73
CA ILE A 314 -17.88 11.69 19.15
C ILE A 314 -16.82 10.60 19.08
N THR A 315 -16.29 10.37 17.89
CA THR A 315 -15.16 9.46 17.66
C THR A 315 -13.96 10.27 17.23
N ALA A 316 -12.83 10.14 17.93
CA ALA A 316 -11.58 10.80 17.56
C ALA A 316 -10.41 9.82 17.49
N ALA A 317 -9.51 10.04 16.54
CA ALA A 317 -8.29 9.23 16.38
C ALA A 317 -7.09 10.09 15.98
N PRO A 318 -5.87 9.77 16.46
CA PRO A 318 -4.66 10.43 16.00
C PRO A 318 -4.29 9.96 14.59
N VAL A 319 -3.80 10.89 13.77
CA VAL A 319 -3.24 10.63 12.44
C VAL A 319 -1.73 10.71 12.56
N TYR A 320 -1.04 9.62 12.23
CA TYR A 320 0.42 9.54 12.35
C TYR A 320 1.13 9.90 11.04
N ASP A 321 2.37 10.38 11.13
CA ASP A 321 3.28 10.45 9.99
C ASP A 321 4.08 9.14 9.82
N ASP A 322 4.92 9.08 8.79
CA ASP A 322 5.76 7.92 8.47
C ASP A 322 6.78 7.58 9.57
N ASN A 323 7.05 8.52 10.49
CA ASN A 323 7.96 8.33 11.62
C ASN A 323 7.23 7.83 12.89
N GLY A 324 5.90 7.75 12.86
CA GLY A 324 5.06 7.38 14.00
C GLY A 324 4.71 8.53 14.93
N ASP A 325 5.00 9.77 14.56
CA ASP A 325 4.59 10.95 15.34
C ASP A 325 3.18 11.40 14.94
N ILE A 326 2.41 11.96 15.89
CA ILE A 326 1.03 12.42 15.65
C ILE A 326 1.04 13.65 14.73
N ARG A 327 0.83 13.48 13.43
CA ARG A 327 0.71 14.56 12.44
C ARG A 327 -0.56 15.41 12.58
N GLY A 328 -1.62 14.81 13.09
CA GLY A 328 -2.94 15.43 13.17
C GLY A 328 -3.92 14.59 13.98
N ALA A 329 -5.17 15.01 14.04
CA ALA A 329 -6.24 14.24 14.64
C ALA A 329 -7.50 14.34 13.77
N ILE A 330 -8.20 13.22 13.59
CA ILE A 330 -9.49 13.15 12.91
C ILE A 330 -10.58 13.03 13.96
N GLN A 331 -11.68 13.76 13.79
CA GLN A 331 -12.86 13.66 14.63
C GLN A 331 -14.11 13.53 13.76
N THR A 332 -14.96 12.58 14.12
CA THR A 332 -16.28 12.35 13.54
C THR A 332 -17.33 12.57 14.63
N ILE A 333 -18.44 13.20 14.26
CA ILE A 333 -19.56 13.46 15.16
C ILE A 333 -20.78 12.76 14.58
N GLN A 334 -21.44 11.95 15.39
CA GLN A 334 -22.69 11.31 15.05
C GLN A 334 -23.76 11.82 16.00
N GLU A 335 -24.74 12.55 15.46
CA GLU A 335 -25.93 12.88 16.23
C GLU A 335 -26.65 11.59 16.62
N MET A 336 -26.87 11.43 17.92
CA MET A 336 -27.89 10.49 18.34
C MET A 336 -29.21 11.17 18.04
N LYS A 337 -29.91 10.69 17.00
CA LYS A 337 -31.32 11.00 16.86
C LYS A 337 -31.96 10.63 18.19
N HIS A 338 -32.28 11.65 18.99
CA HIS A 338 -33.41 11.54 19.86
C HIS A 338 -34.53 11.16 18.91
N ILE A 339 -34.90 9.89 18.92
CA ILE A 339 -36.30 9.59 18.76
C ILE A 339 -36.88 10.34 19.94
N GLN A 340 -37.30 11.58 19.67
CA GLN A 340 -38.32 12.21 20.46
C GLN A 340 -39.40 11.14 20.48
N ILE A 341 -39.48 10.45 21.60
CA ILE A 341 -40.72 9.79 21.97
C ILE A 341 -41.62 11.02 22.19
N GLU A 342 -42.14 11.53 21.08
CA GLU A 342 -43.23 12.48 21.10
C GLU A 342 -44.28 11.83 21.99
N ASP A 343 -44.92 12.62 22.84
CA ASP A 343 -46.04 12.24 23.69
C ASP A 343 -47.24 11.64 22.89
N GLY A 344 -47.07 11.31 21.59
CA GLY A 344 -47.99 10.60 20.70
C GLY A 344 -47.53 9.21 20.21
N VAL A 345 -46.38 8.65 20.65
CA VAL A 345 -45.99 7.26 20.27
C VAL A 345 -46.98 6.22 20.80
N GLN A 346 -47.81 6.57 21.79
CA GLN A 346 -48.90 5.73 22.30
C GLN A 346 -49.87 5.28 21.19
N ASP A 347 -50.19 6.18 20.25
CA ASP A 347 -51.18 5.94 19.17
C ASP A 347 -50.61 5.11 18.01
N TYR A 348 -49.28 5.06 17.85
CA TYR A 348 -48.61 4.34 16.76
C TYR A 348 -48.08 2.95 17.14
N LEU A 349 -48.03 2.62 18.44
CA LEU A 349 -47.66 1.30 18.95
C LEU A 349 -48.92 0.42 19.11
N ASP A 350 -49.59 0.19 17.99
CA ASP A 350 -50.80 -0.61 17.89
C ASP A 350 -50.49 -2.09 17.54
N GLU A 351 -51.54 -2.88 17.33
CA GLU A 351 -51.41 -4.28 16.91
C GLU A 351 -50.65 -4.46 15.58
N SER A 352 -50.64 -3.43 14.73
CA SER A 352 -50.05 -3.46 13.39
C SER A 352 -48.56 -3.09 13.37
N PHE A 353 -47.99 -2.65 14.50
CA PHE A 353 -46.60 -2.25 14.57
C PHE A 353 -45.66 -3.44 14.25
N PRO A 354 -44.70 -3.29 13.32
CA PRO A 354 -43.93 -4.41 12.75
C PRO A 354 -42.88 -5.01 13.68
N ARG A 355 -42.67 -4.45 14.88
CA ARG A 355 -41.76 -4.99 15.89
C ARG A 355 -42.53 -5.51 17.09
N ALA A 356 -41.97 -6.49 17.78
CA ALA A 356 -42.58 -7.07 18.97
C ALA A 356 -42.64 -6.04 20.10
N VAL A 357 -43.84 -5.59 20.43
CA VAL A 357 -44.10 -4.60 21.48
C VAL A 357 -45.06 -5.17 22.51
N PHE A 358 -44.68 -5.06 23.78
CA PHE A 358 -45.57 -5.35 24.90
C PHE A 358 -45.47 -4.24 25.95
N LYS A 359 -46.56 -4.05 26.72
CA LYS A 359 -46.63 -3.09 27.82
C LYS A 359 -46.84 -3.82 29.14
N MET A 360 -46.36 -3.24 30.23
CA MET A 360 -46.51 -3.77 31.58
C MET A 360 -47.04 -2.74 32.56
N ASP A 361 -47.88 -3.17 33.50
CA ASP A 361 -48.32 -2.34 34.62
C ASP A 361 -47.26 -2.26 35.75
N VAL A 362 -47.50 -1.38 36.73
CA VAL A 362 -46.69 -1.24 37.95
C VAL A 362 -46.55 -2.52 38.78
N LYS A 363 -47.44 -3.50 38.60
CA LYS A 363 -47.40 -4.81 39.29
C LYS A 363 -46.59 -5.84 38.51
N GLY A 364 -46.02 -5.46 37.36
CA GLY A 364 -45.20 -6.32 36.54
C GLY A 364 -46.01 -7.30 35.67
N LYS A 365 -47.27 -6.98 35.38
CA LYS A 365 -48.15 -7.80 34.52
C LYS A 365 -48.28 -7.18 33.14
N ILE A 366 -48.32 -8.02 32.12
CA ILE A 366 -48.48 -7.57 30.73
C ILE A 366 -49.90 -7.00 30.53
N THR A 367 -50.00 -5.78 30.03
CA THR A 367 -51.28 -5.09 29.74
C THR A 367 -51.59 -5.00 28.24
N PHE A 368 -50.59 -5.17 27.39
CA PHE A 368 -50.72 -5.12 25.93
C PHE A 368 -49.68 -6.03 25.29
N TRP A 369 -50.07 -6.73 24.22
CA TRP A 369 -49.23 -7.67 23.48
C TRP A 369 -49.58 -7.63 22.00
N ASN A 370 -48.71 -7.06 21.16
CA ASN A 370 -49.03 -6.91 19.74
C ASN A 370 -48.83 -8.19 18.92
N ARG A 371 -49.31 -8.19 17.67
CA ARG A 371 -49.18 -9.31 16.75
C ARG A 371 -47.73 -9.76 16.52
N ALA A 372 -46.81 -8.82 16.43
CA ALA A 372 -45.39 -9.13 16.24
C ALA A 372 -44.79 -9.87 17.46
N CYS A 373 -45.30 -9.67 18.67
CA CYS A 373 -44.93 -10.48 19.83
C CYS A 373 -45.43 -11.93 19.68
N THR A 374 -46.64 -12.16 19.16
CA THR A 374 -47.14 -13.51 18.86
C THR A 374 -46.27 -14.21 17.82
N GLU A 375 -45.87 -13.50 16.77
CA GLU A 375 -45.00 -14.05 15.72
C GLU A 375 -43.58 -14.35 16.24
N LEU A 376 -43.03 -13.48 17.11
CA LEU A 376 -41.67 -13.63 17.64
C LEU A 376 -41.57 -14.66 18.78
N PHE A 377 -42.45 -14.61 19.76
CA PHE A 377 -42.38 -15.43 20.97
C PHE A 377 -43.28 -16.69 20.89
N GLY A 378 -44.27 -16.70 19.99
CA GLY A 378 -45.18 -17.84 19.79
C GLY A 378 -46.32 -17.96 20.80
N PHE A 379 -46.53 -16.94 21.64
CA PHE A 379 -47.65 -16.87 22.60
C PHE A 379 -48.70 -15.89 22.12
N ASP A 380 -49.97 -16.26 22.24
CA ASP A 380 -51.08 -15.38 21.89
C ASP A 380 -51.33 -14.33 22.99
N GLU A 381 -51.87 -13.16 22.61
CA GLU A 381 -52.17 -12.06 23.54
C GLU A 381 -53.04 -12.52 24.73
N ASN A 382 -54.05 -13.35 24.46
CA ASN A 382 -54.95 -13.88 25.50
C ASN A 382 -54.24 -14.75 26.54
N GLU A 383 -53.12 -15.37 26.17
CA GLU A 383 -52.32 -16.20 27.08
C GLU A 383 -51.38 -15.34 27.94
N MET A 384 -50.88 -14.23 27.38
CA MET A 384 -49.86 -13.39 28.01
C MET A 384 -50.44 -12.23 28.81
N THR A 385 -51.58 -11.71 28.43
CA THR A 385 -52.22 -10.57 29.11
C THR A 385 -52.56 -10.93 30.55
N GLY A 386 -52.11 -10.12 31.51
CA GLY A 386 -52.28 -10.33 32.94
C GLY A 386 -51.26 -11.28 33.60
N GLN A 387 -50.38 -11.92 32.81
CA GLN A 387 -49.26 -12.74 33.28
C GLN A 387 -47.99 -11.92 33.47
N ALA A 388 -47.03 -12.47 34.23
CA ALA A 388 -45.72 -11.87 34.40
C ALA A 388 -44.77 -12.34 33.27
N PRO A 389 -44.04 -11.45 32.59
CA PRO A 389 -43.12 -11.84 31.52
C PRO A 389 -41.90 -12.60 32.02
N LEU A 390 -41.67 -12.68 33.33
CA LEU A 390 -40.57 -13.45 33.93
C LEU A 390 -40.60 -14.95 33.55
N ASP A 391 -41.78 -15.49 33.21
CA ASP A 391 -41.93 -16.88 32.80
C ASP A 391 -41.33 -17.14 31.40
N ILE A 392 -41.24 -16.12 30.56
CA ILE A 392 -40.65 -16.20 29.21
C ILE A 392 -39.23 -15.63 29.14
N VAL A 393 -38.76 -14.90 30.17
CA VAL A 393 -37.38 -14.41 30.23
C VAL A 393 -36.47 -15.55 30.68
N GLU A 394 -35.32 -15.70 30.03
CA GLU A 394 -34.32 -16.70 30.41
C GLU A 394 -33.81 -16.46 31.83
N LYS A 395 -33.63 -17.52 32.62
CA LYS A 395 -33.35 -17.45 34.07
C LYS A 395 -32.15 -16.56 34.42
N ASN A 396 -31.11 -16.58 33.60
CA ASN A 396 -29.91 -15.77 33.81
C ASN A 396 -30.17 -14.26 33.65
N TYR A 397 -31.22 -13.88 32.92
CA TYR A 397 -31.60 -12.49 32.67
C TYR A 397 -32.68 -11.98 33.64
N HIS A 398 -33.19 -12.82 34.56
CA HIS A 398 -34.25 -12.43 35.51
C HIS A 398 -33.85 -11.24 36.39
N TYR A 399 -32.61 -11.21 36.88
CA TYR A 399 -32.12 -10.11 37.70
C TYR A 399 -32.03 -8.81 36.88
N LEU A 400 -31.43 -8.87 35.69
CA LEU A 400 -31.29 -7.75 34.79
C LEU A 400 -32.66 -7.17 34.42
N PHE A 401 -33.59 -8.04 34.01
CA PHE A 401 -34.96 -7.65 33.65
C PHE A 401 -35.66 -6.92 34.79
N LYS A 402 -35.61 -7.47 36.02
CA LYS A 402 -36.20 -6.80 37.21
C LYS A 402 -35.55 -5.46 37.49
N SER A 403 -34.23 -5.35 37.35
CA SER A 403 -33.51 -4.10 37.60
C SER A 403 -33.90 -3.01 36.60
N ILE A 404 -34.04 -3.36 35.32
CA ILE A 404 -34.44 -2.45 34.26
C ILE A 404 -35.88 -2.01 34.47
N PHE A 405 -36.79 -2.95 34.76
CA PHE A 405 -38.19 -2.65 35.06
C PHE A 405 -38.33 -1.63 36.20
N VAL A 406 -37.64 -1.84 37.32
CA VAL A 406 -37.71 -0.93 38.48
C VAL A 406 -37.15 0.46 38.16
N LYS A 407 -36.07 0.53 37.36
CA LYS A 407 -35.48 1.82 36.96
C LYS A 407 -36.33 2.55 35.92
N ALA A 408 -36.98 1.81 35.02
CA ALA A 408 -37.88 2.39 34.02
C ALA A 408 -39.06 3.12 34.66
N PHE A 409 -39.66 2.54 35.70
CA PHE A 409 -40.69 3.21 36.50
C PHE A 409 -40.19 4.41 37.33
N LYS A 410 -38.87 4.57 37.50
CA LYS A 410 -38.30 5.77 38.12
C LYS A 410 -37.99 6.88 37.11
N GLY A 411 -38.38 6.70 35.84
CA GLY A 411 -38.20 7.68 34.76
C GLY A 411 -36.94 7.48 33.91
N GLU A 412 -36.19 6.39 34.10
CA GLU A 412 -35.03 6.08 33.26
C GLU A 412 -35.47 5.36 31.96
N SER A 413 -35.00 5.83 30.80
CA SER A 413 -35.21 5.13 29.52
C SER A 413 -33.97 4.34 29.13
N PHE A 414 -34.16 3.11 28.64
CA PHE A 414 -33.09 2.23 28.17
C PHE A 414 -33.19 2.05 26.66
N PRO A 415 -32.27 2.62 25.86
CA PRO A 415 -32.38 2.61 24.41
C PRO A 415 -32.14 1.23 23.79
N ASP A 416 -31.16 0.48 24.31
CA ASP A 416 -30.70 -0.82 23.79
C ASP A 416 -30.26 -1.72 24.96
N GLN A 417 -31.08 -2.71 25.32
CA GLN A 417 -30.77 -3.72 26.33
C GLN A 417 -30.86 -5.11 25.74
N GLU A 418 -29.78 -5.88 25.83
CA GLU A 418 -29.77 -7.26 25.38
C GLU A 418 -30.51 -8.15 26.38
N LEU A 419 -31.56 -8.80 25.89
CA LEU A 419 -32.36 -9.74 26.67
C LEU A 419 -32.51 -11.04 25.89
N MET A 420 -32.63 -12.12 26.64
CA MET A 420 -32.87 -13.44 26.11
C MET A 420 -34.20 -13.95 26.63
N TYR A 421 -35.08 -14.28 25.70
CA TYR A 421 -36.38 -14.87 25.95
C TYR A 421 -36.40 -16.33 25.49
N VAL A 422 -37.39 -17.07 25.97
CA VAL A 422 -37.68 -18.45 25.59
C VAL A 422 -39.05 -18.46 24.93
N SER A 423 -39.12 -18.93 23.68
CA SER A 423 -40.39 -19.03 22.96
C SER A 423 -41.27 -20.17 23.48
N LYS A 424 -42.54 -20.22 23.07
CA LYS A 424 -43.47 -21.33 23.41
C LYS A 424 -42.95 -22.72 23.01
N GLN A 425 -42.10 -22.79 21.99
CA GLN A 425 -41.44 -24.03 21.53
C GLN A 425 -40.11 -24.30 22.23
N ASN A 426 -39.78 -23.55 23.29
CA ASN A 426 -38.55 -23.65 24.06
C ASN A 426 -37.27 -23.28 23.26
N ASN A 427 -37.40 -22.43 22.23
CA ASN A 427 -36.27 -21.93 21.46
C ASN A 427 -35.76 -20.60 22.05
N PRO A 428 -34.44 -20.35 22.05
CA PRO A 428 -33.88 -19.09 22.51
C PRO A 428 -34.16 -17.98 21.50
N VAL A 429 -34.71 -16.86 21.98
CA VAL A 429 -34.96 -15.64 21.21
C VAL A 429 -34.10 -14.53 21.82
N TYR A 430 -33.12 -14.05 21.06
CA TYR A 430 -32.27 -12.94 21.48
C TYR A 430 -32.84 -11.64 20.94
N VAL A 431 -33.00 -10.65 21.81
CA VAL A 431 -33.52 -9.35 21.40
C VAL A 431 -32.70 -8.20 21.96
N ILE A 432 -32.70 -7.10 21.23
CA ILE A 432 -32.35 -5.78 21.77
C ILE A 432 -33.66 -5.08 22.10
N ALA A 433 -33.87 -4.83 23.39
CA ALA A 433 -35.06 -4.22 23.95
C ALA A 433 -34.82 -2.73 24.21
N ARG A 434 -35.76 -1.91 23.72
CA ARG A 434 -35.90 -0.51 24.13
C ARG A 434 -37.01 -0.39 25.15
N ILE A 435 -36.73 0.26 26.27
CA ILE A 435 -37.60 0.23 27.45
C ILE A 435 -37.77 1.66 27.97
N PHE A 436 -39.01 2.09 28.17
CA PHE A 436 -39.33 3.41 28.70
C PHE A 436 -40.68 3.37 29.41
N SER A 437 -40.88 4.25 30.39
CA SER A 437 -42.19 4.46 31.00
C SER A 437 -43.06 5.34 30.10
N CYS A 438 -44.36 5.08 30.09
CA CYS A 438 -45.36 5.94 29.51
C CYS A 438 -46.55 6.08 30.46
N HIS A 439 -47.27 7.21 30.34
CA HIS A 439 -48.50 7.42 31.07
C HIS A 439 -49.69 7.05 30.17
N ASN A 440 -50.59 6.20 30.64
CA ASN A 440 -51.80 5.85 29.91
C ASN A 440 -52.94 6.81 30.25
N PRO A 441 -53.32 7.75 29.35
CA PRO A 441 -54.33 8.76 29.64
C PRO A 441 -55.76 8.20 29.80
N GLU A 442 -56.08 7.02 29.28
CA GLU A 442 -57.42 6.43 29.41
C GLU A 442 -57.65 5.74 30.76
N LYS A 443 -56.58 5.25 31.40
CA LYS A 443 -56.65 4.46 32.64
C LYS A 443 -55.99 5.14 33.85
N GLU A 444 -55.41 6.33 33.68
CA GLU A 444 -54.60 7.04 34.70
C GLU A 444 -53.50 6.16 35.33
N LEU A 445 -52.89 5.26 34.56
CA LEU A 445 -51.86 4.34 35.05
C LEU A 445 -50.53 4.57 34.34
N GLU A 446 -49.44 4.50 35.10
CA GLU A 446 -48.10 4.39 34.54
C GLU A 446 -47.86 2.96 34.03
N GLU A 447 -47.41 2.87 32.78
CA GLU A 447 -47.06 1.62 32.12
C GLU A 447 -45.61 1.67 31.65
N CYS A 448 -44.98 0.51 31.48
CA CYS A 448 -43.66 0.40 30.89
C CYS A 448 -43.76 -0.29 29.54
N VAL A 449 -43.23 0.36 28.50
CA VAL A 449 -43.24 -0.15 27.12
C VAL A 449 -41.93 -0.86 26.82
N PHE A 450 -42.01 -2.04 26.22
CA PHE A 450 -40.87 -2.82 25.75
C PHE A 450 -40.99 -2.98 24.24
N ILE A 451 -40.03 -2.42 23.48
CA ILE A 451 -39.91 -2.61 22.04
C ILE A 451 -38.75 -3.56 21.77
N ASN A 452 -39.04 -4.76 21.28
CA ASN A 452 -38.07 -5.83 21.10
C ASN A 452 -37.71 -5.98 19.62
N THR A 453 -36.41 -5.97 19.34
CA THR A 453 -35.85 -6.24 18.02
C THR A 453 -35.18 -7.60 18.01
N ASP A 454 -35.63 -8.50 17.15
CA ASP A 454 -35.02 -9.82 17.00
C ASP A 454 -33.58 -9.72 16.46
N ILE A 455 -32.62 -10.24 17.22
CA ILE A 455 -31.21 -10.38 16.83
C ILE A 455 -30.77 -11.85 16.87
N THR A 456 -31.70 -12.80 16.98
CA THR A 456 -31.42 -14.24 17.14
C THR A 456 -30.53 -14.77 16.04
N ALA A 457 -30.81 -14.43 14.77
CA ALA A 457 -29.99 -14.86 13.64
C ALA A 457 -28.53 -14.37 13.74
N ILE A 458 -28.34 -13.13 14.18
CA ILE A 458 -27.02 -12.51 14.35
C ILE A 458 -26.28 -13.18 15.51
N GLN A 459 -26.95 -13.35 16.65
CA GLN A 459 -26.36 -13.92 17.85
C GLN A 459 -25.95 -15.39 17.67
N LEU A 460 -26.81 -16.20 17.04
CA LEU A 460 -26.49 -17.60 16.72
C LEU A 460 -25.33 -17.70 15.73
N LYS A 461 -25.22 -16.77 14.77
CA LYS A 461 -24.07 -16.73 13.85
C LYS A 461 -22.78 -16.36 14.58
N ALA A 462 -22.81 -15.39 15.49
CA ALA A 462 -21.68 -15.01 16.31
C ALA A 462 -21.20 -16.17 17.21
N LEU A 463 -22.13 -16.89 17.84
CA LEU A 463 -21.85 -18.09 18.64
C LEU A 463 -21.19 -19.20 17.81
N ARG A 464 -21.71 -19.49 16.60
CA ARG A 464 -21.11 -20.48 15.69
C ARG A 464 -19.69 -20.10 15.28
N LEU A 465 -19.45 -18.84 14.96
CA LEU A 465 -18.11 -18.35 14.61
C LEU A 465 -17.13 -18.48 15.77
N LYS A 466 -17.57 -18.15 17.00
CA LYS A 466 -16.75 -18.31 18.20
C LYS A 466 -16.37 -19.77 18.45
N GLN A 467 -17.30 -20.70 18.22
CA GLN A 467 -17.04 -22.13 18.34
C GLN A 467 -16.06 -22.63 17.27
N LEU A 468 -16.24 -22.22 16.01
CA LEU A 468 -15.30 -22.55 14.92
C LEU A 468 -13.88 -22.02 15.18
N LEU A 469 -13.76 -20.83 15.78
CA LEU A 469 -12.47 -20.27 16.18
C LEU A 469 -11.79 -21.12 17.26
N LEU A 470 -12.55 -21.59 18.26
CA LEU A 470 -12.05 -22.49 19.29
C LEU A 470 -11.56 -23.81 18.69
N ASP A 471 -12.39 -24.47 17.88
CA ASP A 471 -12.02 -25.73 17.20
C ASP A 471 -10.79 -25.56 16.31
N SER A 472 -10.70 -24.45 15.56
CA SER A 472 -9.55 -24.17 14.71
C SER A 472 -8.30 -23.94 15.56
N ARG A 473 -8.40 -23.23 16.69
CA ARG A 473 -7.29 -22.98 17.60
C ARG A 473 -6.75 -24.27 18.21
N GLU A 474 -7.63 -25.17 18.65
CA GLU A 474 -7.24 -26.49 19.17
C GLU A 474 -6.52 -27.34 18.11
N LYS A 475 -7.05 -27.36 16.88
CA LYS A 475 -6.38 -28.04 15.74
C LYS A 475 -5.00 -27.47 15.45
N TYR A 476 -4.85 -26.14 15.47
CA TYR A 476 -3.54 -25.50 15.28
C TYR A 476 -2.55 -25.86 16.39
N GLN A 477 -3.01 -25.92 17.65
CA GLN A 477 -2.16 -26.34 18.77
C GLN A 477 -1.70 -27.79 18.62
N ALA A 478 -2.61 -28.72 18.33
CA ALA A 478 -2.27 -30.12 18.11
C ALA A 478 -1.28 -30.31 16.95
N LEU A 479 -1.49 -29.60 15.83
CA LEU A 479 -0.59 -29.66 14.66
C LEU A 479 0.80 -29.08 14.97
N SER A 480 0.85 -28.01 15.77
CA SER A 480 2.11 -27.42 16.23
C SER A 480 2.90 -28.38 17.12
N GLU A 481 2.24 -29.06 18.05
CA GLU A 481 2.86 -30.07 18.91
C GLU A 481 3.39 -31.25 18.10
N GLU A 482 2.61 -31.75 17.13
CA GLU A 482 3.04 -32.83 16.24
C GLU A 482 4.28 -32.41 15.42
N HIS A 483 4.27 -31.21 14.85
CA HIS A 483 5.40 -30.65 14.12
C HIS A 483 6.68 -30.57 14.97
N ASP A 484 6.57 -30.10 16.22
CA ASP A 484 7.71 -30.02 17.14
C ASP A 484 8.27 -31.40 17.51
N LEU A 485 7.39 -32.40 17.66
CA LEU A 485 7.76 -33.79 17.93
C LEU A 485 8.48 -34.42 16.73
N LEU A 486 7.97 -34.16 15.51
CA LEU A 486 8.57 -34.59 14.24
C LEU A 486 9.96 -33.97 14.04
N LYS A 487 10.10 -32.67 14.34
CA LYS A 487 11.38 -31.96 14.30
C LYS A 487 12.40 -32.55 15.27
N LYS A 488 12.00 -32.86 16.52
CA LYS A 488 12.87 -33.55 17.51
C LYS A 488 13.28 -34.94 17.04
N ASN A 489 12.37 -35.71 16.45
CA ASN A 489 12.66 -37.05 15.92
C ASN A 489 13.61 -37.02 14.72
N LEU A 490 13.42 -36.10 13.77
CA LEU A 490 14.36 -35.88 12.67
C LEU A 490 15.75 -35.47 13.17
N SER A 491 15.81 -34.57 14.15
CA SER A 491 17.07 -34.13 14.76
C SER A 491 17.84 -35.29 15.42
N SER A 492 17.13 -36.18 16.11
CA SER A 492 17.74 -37.36 16.74
C SER A 492 18.17 -38.42 15.72
N PHE A 493 17.41 -38.58 14.63
CA PHE A 493 17.76 -39.47 13.53
C PHE A 493 19.01 -39.01 12.77
N ILE A 494 19.10 -37.71 12.46
CA ILE A 494 20.29 -37.11 11.83
C ILE A 494 21.53 -37.32 12.71
N ARG A 495 21.43 -37.00 14.02
CA ARG A 495 22.53 -37.25 14.97
C ARG A 495 22.99 -38.71 14.99
N LYS A 496 22.07 -39.68 14.98
CA LYS A 496 22.41 -41.12 14.94
C LYS A 496 23.13 -41.50 13.64
N LYS A 497 22.67 -40.97 12.51
CA LYS A 497 23.28 -41.24 11.19
C LYS A 497 24.70 -40.69 11.11
N ASP A 498 24.93 -39.47 11.61
CA ASP A 498 26.26 -38.86 11.62
C ASP A 498 27.22 -39.64 12.52
N SER A 499 26.76 -40.16 13.66
CA SER A 499 27.58 -41.03 14.54
C SER A 499 27.90 -42.40 13.93
N GLN A 500 27.08 -42.92 13.01
CA GLN A 500 27.34 -44.18 12.30
C GLN A 500 28.26 -44.01 11.08
N GLN A 501 28.42 -42.79 10.56
CA GLN A 501 29.37 -42.51 9.47
C GLN A 501 30.76 -42.11 9.95
N ALA A 502 30.91 -41.82 11.25
CA ALA A 502 32.17 -41.38 11.86
C ALA A 502 32.94 -42.48 12.62
N GLY A 503 32.41 -43.71 12.69
CA GLY A 503 33.09 -44.90 13.22
C GLY A 503 33.29 -45.92 12.12
#